data_AF-A0A536UIK5-F1
#
_entry.id   AF-A0A536UIK5-F1
#
_cell.length_a   1.000
_cell.length_b   1.000
_cell.length_c   1.000
_cell.angle_alpha   90.00
_cell.angle_beta   90.00
_cell.angle_gamma   90.00
#
_symmetry.space_group_name_H-M   'P 1'
#
loop_
_entity.id
_entity.type
_entity.pdbx_description
1 polymer ?
#
loop_
_entity_poly.entity_id
_entity_poly.type
_entity_poly.pdbx_seq_one_letter_code
_entity_poly.pdbx_strand_id
1 'polypeptide(L)'
;MNIRVLGCSGSIAAGSRTTAFLLDDDVLIDAGTGVGELTLAELARVEHILISHSHLDHVLAIGLLADSVMRQRAAAGRGPIRVHALPETIAALRTHI
;
A
#
# COMPACT_ATOMS: atom_id res chain seq x y z
N MET A 1 -17.41 -4.16 6.14
CA MET A 1 -16.88 -2.79 6.05
C MET A 1 -16.29 -2.40 7.40
N ASN A 2 -15.02 -2.76 7.59
CA ASN A 2 -14.18 -2.42 8.73
C ASN A 2 -12.97 -1.63 8.23
N ILE A 3 -12.49 -0.63 8.99
CA ILE A 3 -11.28 0.12 8.67
C ILE A 3 -10.28 -0.10 9.79
N ARG A 4 -9.12 -0.68 9.46
CA ARG A 4 -7.97 -0.77 10.36
C ARG A 4 -6.98 0.34 10.04
N VAL A 5 -6.69 1.19 11.03
CA VAL A 5 -5.64 2.20 10.95
C VAL A 5 -4.29 1.53 11.10
N LEU A 6 -3.45 1.58 10.06
CA LEU A 6 -2.08 1.05 10.10
C LEU A 6 -1.05 2.16 10.34
N GLY A 7 -1.36 3.37 9.87
CA GLY A 7 -0.58 4.58 10.10
C GLY A 7 -1.41 5.83 9.81
N CYS A 8 -1.18 6.87 10.60
CA CYS A 8 -1.93 8.14 10.52
C CYS A 8 -1.05 9.37 10.87
N SER A 9 0.27 9.21 10.82
CA SER A 9 1.23 10.30 11.05
C SER A 9 1.63 10.94 9.72
N GLY A 10 1.89 12.26 9.71
CA GLY A 10 2.45 12.94 8.54
C GLY A 10 3.99 12.85 8.43
N SER A 11 4.63 12.12 9.34
CA SER A 11 6.08 11.95 9.42
C SER A 11 6.44 10.63 10.11
N ILE A 12 7.73 10.30 10.11
CA ILE A 12 8.28 9.09 10.74
C ILE A 12 8.95 9.41 12.07
N ALA A 13 8.73 8.54 13.04
CA ALA A 13 9.43 8.49 14.33
C ALA A 13 9.21 7.10 14.95
N ALA A 14 9.90 6.79 16.04
CA ALA A 14 9.63 5.55 16.79
C ALA A 14 8.17 5.53 17.24
N GLY A 15 7.41 4.50 16.83
CA GLY A 15 5.98 4.38 17.11
C GLY A 15 5.05 5.22 16.21
N SER A 16 5.61 6.02 15.29
CA SER A 16 4.83 6.79 14.30
C SER A 16 4.98 6.21 12.91
N ARG A 17 3.85 5.98 12.25
CA ARG A 17 3.80 5.41 10.90
C ARG A 17 3.00 6.31 9.99
N THR A 18 3.50 6.48 8.77
CA THR A 18 2.84 7.31 7.77
C THR A 18 1.59 6.63 7.21
N THR A 19 0.76 7.45 6.58
CA THR A 19 -0.61 7.15 6.19
C THR A 19 -0.77 5.81 5.48
N ALA A 20 -1.54 4.92 6.10
CA ALA A 20 -2.04 3.70 5.48
C ALA A 20 -3.24 3.18 6.27
N PHE A 21 -4.30 2.80 5.57
CA PHE A 21 -5.48 2.16 6.15
C PHE A 21 -5.81 0.90 5.38
N LEU A 22 -6.19 -0.16 6.10
CA LEU A 22 -6.74 -1.36 5.47
C LEU A 22 -8.26 -1.32 5.60
N LEU A 23 -8.95 -1.28 4.46
CA LEU A 23 -10.39 -1.45 4.35
C LEU A 23 -10.70 -2.93 4.12
N ASP A 24 -11.49 -3.49 5.03
CA ASP A 24 -11.72 -4.92 5.17
C ASP A 24 -10.38 -5.69 5.19
N ASP A 25 -10.06 -6.50 4.18
CA ASP A 25 -8.86 -7.34 4.18
C ASP A 25 -7.95 -7.18 2.95
N ASP A 26 -8.35 -6.40 1.95
CA ASP A 26 -7.75 -6.44 0.62
C ASP A 26 -7.63 -5.08 -0.09
N VAL A 27 -8.13 -4.00 0.51
CA VAL A 27 -8.01 -2.64 -0.05
C VAL A 27 -7.19 -1.76 0.87
N LEU A 28 -6.04 -1.29 0.38
CA LEU A 28 -5.27 -0.23 1.04
C LEU A 28 -5.76 1.15 0.60
N ILE A 29 -5.93 2.06 1.55
CA ILE A 29 -6.04 3.50 1.31
C ILE A 29 -4.71 4.11 1.73
N ASP A 30 -3.98 4.64 0.74
CA ASP A 30 -2.57 4.98 0.80
C ASP A 30 -1.67 3.80 1.21
N ALA A 31 -0.38 3.92 0.92
CA ALA A 31 0.63 2.91 1.12
C ALA A 31 1.92 3.54 1.70
N GLY A 32 1.78 4.22 2.82
CA GLY A 32 2.88 4.71 3.64
C GLY A 32 3.58 3.62 4.47
N THR A 33 4.42 4.02 5.44
CA THR A 33 5.13 3.09 6.33
C THR A 33 4.19 2.27 7.22
N GLY A 34 2.92 2.68 7.36
CA GLY A 34 1.89 1.90 8.06
C GLY A 34 1.67 0.51 7.45
N VAL A 35 1.89 0.34 6.13
CA VAL A 35 1.78 -0.97 5.46
C VAL A 35 2.64 -2.05 6.13
N GLY A 36 3.76 -1.66 6.74
CA GLY A 36 4.65 -2.58 7.46
C GLY A 36 4.05 -3.26 8.70
N GLU A 37 2.85 -2.85 9.15
CA GLU A 37 2.12 -3.55 10.22
C GLU A 37 1.41 -4.81 9.74
N LEU A 38 1.23 -4.98 8.43
CA LEU A 38 0.62 -6.16 7.86
C LEU A 38 1.60 -7.34 7.90
N THR A 39 1.10 -8.51 8.30
CA THR A 39 1.83 -9.77 8.11
C THR A 39 1.99 -10.07 6.61
N LEU A 40 2.95 -10.93 6.25
CA LEU A 40 3.13 -11.34 4.86
C LEU A 40 1.87 -11.97 4.24
N ALA A 41 1.10 -12.71 5.04
CA ALA A 41 -0.17 -13.30 4.61
C ALA A 41 -1.23 -12.22 4.31
N GLU A 42 -1.30 -11.17 5.11
CA GLU A 42 -2.18 -10.02 4.87
C GLU A 42 -1.73 -9.19 3.66
N LEU A 43 -0.42 -8.91 3.53
CA LEU A 43 0.14 -8.22 2.36
C LEU A 43 -0.24 -8.95 1.07
N ALA A 44 -0.15 -10.29 1.06
CA ALA A 44 -0.48 -11.09 -0.12
C ALA A 44 -1.98 -11.05 -0.47
N ARG A 45 -2.85 -10.68 0.49
CA ARG A 45 -4.29 -10.53 0.28
C ARG A 45 -4.68 -9.20 -0.36
N VAL A 46 -3.86 -8.17 -0.25
CA VAL A 46 -4.11 -6.87 -0.87
C VAL A 46 -4.32 -7.03 -2.38
N GLU A 47 -5.45 -6.55 -2.89
CA GLU A 47 -5.83 -6.54 -4.31
C GLU A 47 -5.79 -5.13 -4.89
N HIS A 48 -6.16 -4.14 -4.09
CA HIS A 48 -6.32 -2.75 -4.51
C HIS A 48 -5.56 -1.80 -3.58
N ILE A 49 -4.95 -0.78 -4.17
CA ILE A 49 -4.40 0.37 -3.44
C ILE A 49 -5.03 1.63 -4.02
N LEU A 50 -5.69 2.42 -3.19
CA LEU A 50 -6.24 3.73 -3.55
C LEU A 50 -5.26 4.79 -3.03
N ILE A 51 -4.65 5.57 -3.92
CA ILE A 51 -3.68 6.60 -3.55
C ILE A 51 -4.33 7.98 -3.65
N SER A 52 -4.20 8.76 -2.58
CA SER A 52 -4.68 10.15 -2.51
C SER A 52 -3.83 11.10 -3.37
N HIS A 53 -2.50 11.08 -3.20
CA HIS A 53 -1.54 11.92 -3.92
C HIS A 53 -0.12 11.32 -3.88
N SER A 54 0.83 11.92 -4.60
CA SER A 54 2.16 11.34 -4.86
C SER A 54 3.23 11.65 -3.81
N HIS A 55 2.89 12.23 -2.66
CA HIS A 55 3.89 12.43 -1.60
C HIS A 55 4.39 11.09 -1.06
N LEU A 56 5.69 11.06 -0.74
CA LEU A 56 6.39 9.82 -0.42
C LEU A 56 5.77 9.07 0.76
N ASP A 57 5.32 9.79 1.77
CA ASP A 57 4.68 9.24 2.96
C ASP A 57 3.35 8.52 2.68
N HIS A 58 2.77 8.66 1.49
CA HIS A 58 1.58 7.95 1.02
C HIS A 58 1.88 6.83 0.03
N VAL A 59 3.09 6.75 -0.55
CA VAL A 59 3.39 5.82 -1.66
C VAL A 59 4.63 4.94 -1.44
N LEU A 60 5.42 5.24 -0.40
CA LEU A 60 6.71 4.61 -0.13
C LEU A 60 6.67 3.07 -0.14
N ALA A 61 5.62 2.48 0.41
CA ALA A 61 5.55 1.03 0.59
C ALA A 61 5.08 0.27 -0.67
N ILE A 62 4.61 0.95 -1.72
CA ILE A 62 4.03 0.27 -2.92
C ILE A 62 5.04 -0.69 -3.55
N GLY A 63 6.27 -0.23 -3.81
CA GLY A 63 7.31 -1.05 -4.45
C GLY A 63 7.70 -2.26 -3.60
N LEU A 64 7.94 -2.04 -2.30
CA LEU A 64 8.33 -3.11 -1.36
C LEU A 64 7.21 -4.11 -1.11
N LEU A 65 5.96 -3.65 -1.07
CA LEU A 65 4.79 -4.53 -1.01
C LEU A 65 4.75 -5.45 -2.22
N ALA A 66 4.89 -4.90 -3.45
CA ALA A 66 4.89 -5.71 -4.66
C ALA A 66 6.02 -6.76 -4.64
N ASP A 67 7.26 -6.36 -4.35
CA ASP A 67 8.40 -7.26 -4.27
C ASP A 67 8.17 -8.41 -3.27
N SER A 68 7.56 -8.09 -2.11
CA SER A 68 7.31 -9.06 -1.05
C SER A 68 6.32 -10.16 -1.42
N VAL A 69 5.34 -9.90 -2.29
CA VAL A 69 4.18 -10.81 -2.47
C VAL A 69 3.97 -11.34 -3.87
N MET A 70 4.61 -10.80 -4.91
CA MET A 70 4.33 -11.19 -6.30
C MET A 70 4.52 -12.70 -6.56
N ARG A 71 5.57 -13.33 -5.99
CA ARG A 71 5.79 -14.78 -6.15
C ARG A 71 4.65 -15.60 -5.53
N GLN A 72 4.26 -15.27 -4.30
CA GLN A 72 3.19 -15.96 -3.58
C GLN A 72 1.84 -15.77 -4.30
N ARG A 73 1.57 -14.56 -4.80
CA ARG A 73 0.35 -14.26 -5.56
C ARG A 73 0.30 -15.04 -6.88
N ALA A 74 1.39 -15.07 -7.64
CA ALA A 74 1.49 -15.83 -8.88
C ALA A 74 1.25 -17.33 -8.65
N ALA A 75 1.85 -17.90 -7.60
CA ALA A 75 1.63 -19.31 -7.23
C ALA A 75 0.17 -19.61 -6.86
N ALA A 76 -0.55 -18.63 -6.31
CA ALA A 76 -1.98 -18.73 -5.99
C ALA A 76 -2.90 -18.37 -7.18
N GLY A 77 -2.37 -18.17 -8.39
CA GLY A 77 -3.15 -17.77 -9.56
C GLY A 77 -3.70 -16.34 -9.50
N ARG A 78 -3.16 -15.49 -8.63
CA ARG A 78 -3.56 -14.08 -8.47
C ARG A 78 -2.69 -13.18 -9.33
N GLY A 79 -3.30 -12.10 -9.85
CA GLY A 79 -2.61 -11.08 -10.65
C GLY A 79 -1.82 -10.06 -9.82
N PRO A 80 -1.24 -9.04 -10.48
CA PRO A 80 -0.58 -7.93 -9.79
C PRO A 80 -1.58 -7.14 -8.94
N ILE A 81 -1.05 -6.39 -7.97
CA ILE A 81 -1.85 -5.45 -7.17
C ILE A 81 -2.25 -4.25 -8.05
N ARG A 82 -3.51 -3.84 -7.98
CA ARG A 82 -4.04 -2.72 -8.79
C ARG A 82 -3.97 -1.42 -8.01
N VAL A 83 -3.20 -0.47 -8.54
CA VAL A 83 -3.09 0.90 -7.98
C VAL A 83 -4.05 1.83 -8.71
N HIS A 84 -4.87 2.55 -7.95
CA HIS A 84 -5.86 3.52 -8.43
C HIS A 84 -5.50 4.89 -7.87
N ALA A 85 -5.41 5.89 -8.75
CA ALA A 85 -5.16 7.27 -8.37
C ALA A 85 -5.59 8.21 -9.50
N LEU A 86 -5.57 9.52 -9.25
CA LEU A 86 -5.71 10.51 -10.31
C LEU A 86 -4.56 10.40 -11.33
N PRO A 87 -4.78 10.80 -12.61
CA PRO A 87 -3.80 10.63 -13.68
C PRO A 87 -2.41 11.19 -13.37
N GLU A 88 -2.33 12.35 -12.73
CA GLU A 88 -1.09 13.00 -12.32
C GLU A 88 -0.32 12.19 -11.26
N THR A 89 -1.04 11.57 -10.32
CA THR A 89 -0.45 10.70 -9.31
C THR A 89 0.08 9.42 -9.95
N ILE A 90 -0.67 8.80 -10.89
CA ILE A 90 -0.19 7.64 -11.64
C ILE A 90 1.05 7.99 -12.48
N ALA A 91 1.09 9.17 -13.10
CA ALA A 91 2.25 9.63 -13.87
C ALA A 91 3.49 9.81 -12.98
N ALA A 92 3.32 10.41 -11.80
CA ALA A 92 4.41 10.56 -10.82
C ALA A 92 4.93 9.19 -10.36
N LEU A 93 4.03 8.26 -10.01
CA LEU A 93 4.41 6.90 -9.63
C LEU A 93 5.23 6.22 -10.73
N ARG A 94 4.75 6.21 -11.97
CA ARG A 94 5.46 5.57 -13.10
C ARG A 94 6.84 6.17 -13.40
N THR A 95 7.04 7.44 -13.06
CA THR A 95 8.29 8.15 -13.34
C THR A 95 9.34 7.92 -12.25
N HIS A 96 8.90 7.71 -11.01
CA HIS A 96 9.77 7.77 -9.83
C HIS A 96 9.81 6.48 -9.00
N ILE A 97 8.89 5.54 -9.22
CA ILE A 97 8.76 4.26 -8.52
C ILE A 97 8.82 3.12 -9.53
#